data_AF-A0A085B6N5-F1
#
_entry.id   AF-A0A085B6N5-F1
#
_cell.length_a   1.000
_cell.length_b   1.000
_cell.length_c   1.000
_cell.angle_alpha   90.00
_cell.angle_beta   90.00
_cell.angle_gamma   90.00
#
_symmetry.space_group_name_H-M   'P 1'
#
loop_
_entity.id
_entity.type
_entity.pdbx_description
1 polymer ?
#
loop_
_entity_poly.entity_id
_entity_poly.type
_entity_poly.pdbx_seq_one_letter_code
_entity_poly.pdbx_strand_id
1 'polypeptide(L)'
;MKRILKLILLFILIISVLGALYFVSKWNKISYDENINKSKGIKILDKKIFQNFFINSESAKIKTDFALFENKSDTVSSNFNSTLNPKYPNLLILRFNSGDGFSGININVLKYKNYFYTTAESYTDGVSTSDFLESEAYIIKRQKLTLNKSNYKKGDSIYGKIELEIKFTPNDSIYNAKGYFKSLIE
;
A
#
# COMPACT_ATOMS: atom_id res chain seq x y z
N MET A 1 46.48 -18.11 3.12
CA MET A 1 45.43 -17.94 2.08
C MET A 1 44.13 -18.69 2.37
N LYS A 2 44.10 -20.02 2.56
CA LYS A 2 42.84 -20.78 2.78
C LYS A 2 42.01 -20.32 3.99
N ARG A 3 42.63 -19.91 5.10
CA ARG A 3 41.93 -19.38 6.29
C ARG A 3 41.28 -18.02 6.04
N ILE A 4 41.96 -17.12 5.33
CA ILE A 4 41.46 -15.78 4.98
C ILE A 4 40.26 -15.90 4.02
N LEU A 5 40.36 -16.75 3.00
CA LEU A 5 39.25 -17.00 2.07
C LEU A 5 38.01 -17.56 2.79
N LYS A 6 38.19 -18.47 3.75
CA LYS A 6 37.09 -18.97 4.59
C LYS A 6 36.41 -17.87 5.41
N LEU A 7 37.19 -16.95 5.97
CA LEU A 7 36.65 -15.81 6.73
C LEU A 7 35.85 -14.85 5.83
N ILE A 8 36.34 -14.56 4.62
CA ILE A 8 35.62 -13.72 3.65
C ILE A 8 34.30 -14.36 3.24
N LEU A 9 34.30 -15.65 2.93
CA LEU A 9 33.07 -16.38 2.57
C LEU A 9 32.07 -16.41 3.73
N LEU A 10 32.54 -16.61 4.96
CA LEU A 10 31.68 -16.56 6.15
C LEU A 10 31.07 -15.18 6.34
N PHE A 11 31.84 -14.11 6.14
CA PHE A 11 31.36 -12.74 6.24
C PHE A 11 30.27 -12.43 5.20
N ILE A 12 30.49 -12.81 3.94
CA ILE A 12 29.50 -12.66 2.87
C ILE A 12 28.22 -13.41 3.22
N LEU A 13 28.34 -14.66 3.70
CA LEU A 13 27.18 -15.46 4.10
C LEU A 13 26.38 -14.79 5.22
N ILE A 14 27.06 -14.27 6.25
CA ILE A 14 26.42 -13.54 7.36
C ILE A 14 25.66 -12.32 6.84
N ILE A 15 26.27 -11.51 5.97
CA ILE A 15 25.61 -10.34 5.38
C ILE A 15 24.39 -10.76 4.57
N SER A 16 24.50 -11.80 3.73
CA SER A 16 23.37 -12.29 2.94
C SER A 16 22.21 -12.78 3.81
N VAL A 17 22.51 -13.51 4.90
CA VAL A 17 21.50 -13.99 5.85
C VAL A 17 20.83 -12.83 6.57
N LEU A 18 21.60 -11.85 7.05
CA LEU A 18 21.05 -10.65 7.69
C LEU A 18 20.16 -9.85 6.73
N GLY A 19 20.59 -9.71 5.47
CA GLY A 19 19.79 -9.05 4.43
C GLY A 19 18.48 -9.79 4.15
N ALA A 20 18.51 -11.12 4.06
CA ALA A 20 17.31 -11.93 3.88
C ALA A 20 16.35 -11.84 5.07
N LEU A 21 16.87 -11.90 6.31
CA LEU A 21 16.08 -11.73 7.52
C LEU A 21 15.43 -10.33 7.60
N TYR A 22 16.19 -9.28 7.29
CA TYR A 22 15.67 -7.92 7.22
C TYR A 22 14.55 -7.81 6.19
N PHE A 23 14.74 -8.37 4.99
CA PHE A 23 13.73 -8.37 3.95
C PHE A 23 12.45 -9.08 4.42
N VAL A 24 12.55 -10.28 4.96
CA VAL A 24 11.40 -11.05 5.47
C VAL A 24 10.70 -10.32 6.63
N SER A 25 11.45 -9.61 7.49
CA SER A 25 10.88 -8.87 8.63
C SER A 25 9.93 -7.75 8.25
N LYS A 26 10.03 -7.25 7.01
CA LYS A 26 9.14 -6.20 6.47
C LYS A 26 7.78 -6.73 6.05
N TRP A 27 7.61 -8.05 5.91
CA TRP A 27 6.37 -8.65 5.44
C TRP A 27 5.45 -9.01 6.60
N ASN A 28 4.18 -8.61 6.50
CA ASN A 28 3.15 -8.94 7.48
C ASN A 28 2.23 -10.03 6.92
N LYS A 29 1.70 -10.87 7.82
CA LYS A 29 0.68 -11.86 7.44
C LYS A 29 -0.66 -11.15 7.21
N ILE A 30 -1.36 -11.54 6.15
CA ILE A 30 -2.68 -11.03 5.81
C ILE A 30 -3.73 -11.66 6.73
N SER A 31 -4.66 -10.84 7.22
CA SER A 31 -5.88 -11.31 7.89
C SER A 31 -6.97 -11.57 6.86
N TYR A 32 -7.78 -12.62 7.06
CA TYR A 32 -8.88 -12.95 6.16
C TYR A 32 -10.21 -12.87 6.90
N ASP A 33 -11.18 -12.20 6.28
CA ASP A 33 -12.54 -12.08 6.77
C ASP A 33 -13.50 -12.19 5.58
N GLU A 34 -14.10 -13.37 5.40
CA GLU A 34 -15.02 -13.67 4.29
C GLU A 34 -16.28 -12.78 4.30
N ASN A 35 -16.62 -12.19 5.44
CA ASN A 35 -17.80 -11.32 5.60
C ASN A 35 -17.46 -9.82 5.51
N ILE A 36 -16.21 -9.45 5.22
CA ILE A 36 -15.81 -8.04 5.12
C ILE A 36 -16.62 -7.27 4.08
N ASN A 37 -17.08 -7.93 3.01
CA ASN A 37 -17.96 -7.35 1.99
C ASN A 37 -19.32 -6.88 2.55
N LYS A 38 -19.79 -7.47 3.66
CA LYS A 38 -21.03 -7.09 4.36
C LYS A 38 -20.81 -6.00 5.40
N SER A 39 -19.56 -5.63 5.70
CA SER A 39 -19.22 -4.65 6.72
C SER A 39 -19.82 -3.27 6.40
N LYS A 40 -20.09 -2.49 7.46
CA LYS A 40 -20.57 -1.11 7.31
C LYS A 40 -19.58 -0.25 6.52
N GLY A 41 -18.27 -0.50 6.67
CA GLY A 41 -17.20 0.22 5.97
C GLY A 41 -17.20 0.00 4.46
N ILE A 42 -17.50 -1.21 3.98
CA ILE A 42 -17.65 -1.44 2.53
C ILE A 42 -18.92 -0.80 1.98
N LYS A 43 -20.02 -0.85 2.75
CA LYS A 43 -21.32 -0.30 2.35
C LYS A 43 -21.33 1.23 2.29
N ILE A 44 -20.58 1.91 3.17
CA ILE A 44 -20.56 3.38 3.18
C ILE A 44 -19.87 3.96 1.94
N LEU A 45 -18.99 3.20 1.26
CA LEU A 45 -18.33 3.65 0.04
C LEU A 45 -19.34 4.07 -1.05
N ASP A 46 -20.50 3.41 -1.14
CA ASP A 46 -21.53 3.76 -2.13
C ASP A 46 -22.22 5.12 -1.86
N LYS A 47 -21.99 5.70 -0.68
CA LYS A 47 -22.55 6.99 -0.26
C LYS A 47 -21.53 8.12 -0.25
N LYS A 48 -20.25 7.81 -0.40
CA LYS A 48 -19.18 8.81 -0.38
C LYS A 48 -19.05 9.48 -1.75
N ILE A 49 -18.49 10.68 -1.74
CA ILE A 49 -18.21 11.47 -2.94
C ILE A 49 -16.73 11.83 -2.97
N PHE A 50 -16.16 12.04 -4.15
CA PHE A 50 -14.79 12.56 -4.24
C PHE A 50 -14.74 14.02 -3.80
N GLN A 51 -13.64 14.43 -3.18
CA GLN A 51 -13.37 15.85 -2.98
C GLN A 51 -13.11 16.50 -4.37
N ASN A 52 -13.73 17.65 -4.65
CA ASN A 52 -13.80 18.33 -5.96
C ASN A 52 -12.47 18.65 -6.69
N PHE A 53 -11.32 18.17 -6.20
CA PHE A 53 -10.01 18.36 -6.82
C PHE A 53 -9.69 17.37 -7.95
N PHE A 54 -10.48 16.30 -8.11
CA PHE A 54 -10.27 15.32 -9.19
C PHE A 54 -11.10 15.66 -10.43
N ILE A 55 -10.41 16.07 -11.51
CA ILE A 55 -10.97 16.32 -12.84
C ILE A 55 -11.72 15.06 -13.31
N ASN A 56 -13.03 15.19 -13.57
CA ASN A 56 -13.95 14.17 -14.12
C ASN A 56 -14.34 12.98 -13.23
N SER A 57 -14.64 13.18 -11.95
CA SER A 57 -15.06 12.08 -11.05
C SER A 57 -16.55 11.98 -10.73
N GLU A 58 -17.41 12.86 -11.25
CA GLU A 58 -18.85 12.91 -10.88
C GLU A 58 -19.62 11.59 -11.13
N SER A 59 -19.11 10.69 -11.98
CA SER A 59 -19.73 9.37 -12.26
C SER A 59 -18.93 8.16 -11.74
N ALA A 60 -17.73 8.36 -11.19
CA ALA A 60 -16.87 7.27 -10.77
C ALA A 60 -17.26 6.76 -9.38
N LYS A 61 -17.64 5.47 -9.29
CA LYS A 61 -17.94 4.83 -8.00
C LYS A 61 -16.71 4.86 -7.09
N ILE A 62 -16.89 5.29 -5.84
CA ILE A 62 -15.83 5.28 -4.84
C ILE A 62 -15.38 3.85 -4.55
N LYS A 63 -14.09 3.60 -4.78
CA LYS A 63 -13.45 2.30 -4.55
C LYS A 63 -12.76 2.21 -3.19
N THR A 64 -12.48 3.33 -2.54
CA THR A 64 -11.87 3.34 -1.20
C THR A 64 -12.23 4.58 -0.42
N ASP A 65 -12.20 4.48 0.90
CA ASP A 65 -12.20 5.64 1.80
C ASP A 65 -10.92 5.75 2.63
N PHE A 66 -9.84 5.12 2.16
CA PHE A 66 -8.53 5.30 2.73
C PHE A 66 -8.16 6.79 2.72
N ALA A 67 -7.70 7.27 3.88
CA ALA A 67 -7.22 8.62 4.03
C ALA A 67 -5.93 8.58 4.87
N LEU A 68 -4.91 9.30 4.39
CA LEU A 68 -3.64 9.48 5.11
C LEU A 68 -3.84 10.32 6.38
N PHE A 69 -4.76 11.27 6.31
CA PHE A 69 -5.16 12.15 7.40
C PHE A 69 -6.67 12.03 7.59
N GLU A 70 -7.14 11.97 8.84
CA GLU A 70 -8.58 11.87 9.11
C GLU A 70 -9.31 13.08 8.53
N ASN A 71 -10.24 12.84 7.61
CA ASN A 71 -11.14 13.85 7.09
C ASN A 71 -12.50 13.73 7.80
N LYS A 72 -13.06 14.86 8.22
CA LYS A 72 -14.36 14.93 8.94
C LYS A 72 -15.55 15.01 7.99
N SER A 73 -15.35 15.13 6.69
CA SER A 73 -16.40 15.16 5.67
C SER A 73 -16.64 13.79 5.03
N ASP A 74 -17.79 13.63 4.38
CA ASP A 74 -18.14 12.45 3.57
C ASP A 74 -17.36 12.35 2.25
N THR A 75 -16.35 13.20 2.08
CA THR A 75 -15.50 13.26 0.89
C THR A 75 -14.31 12.30 1.01
N VAL A 76 -13.93 11.67 -0.08
CA VAL A 76 -12.68 10.90 -0.18
C VAL A 76 -11.66 11.65 -1.03
N SER A 77 -10.39 11.58 -0.62
CA SER A 77 -9.25 12.15 -1.35
C SER A 77 -8.40 11.09 -2.04
N SER A 78 -8.69 9.80 -1.83
CA SER A 78 -7.92 8.70 -2.39
C SER A 78 -8.74 7.91 -3.41
N ASN A 79 -8.08 7.50 -4.49
CA ASN A 79 -8.56 6.49 -5.41
C ASN A 79 -7.89 5.14 -5.12
N PHE A 80 -8.44 4.06 -5.67
CA PHE A 80 -7.95 2.70 -5.47
C PHE A 80 -7.99 1.87 -6.74
N ASN A 81 -6.90 1.14 -6.98
CA ASN A 81 -6.81 0.14 -8.03
C ASN A 81 -6.12 -1.13 -7.52
N SER A 82 -6.47 -2.25 -8.15
CA SER A 82 -5.95 -3.57 -7.82
C SER A 82 -5.60 -4.33 -9.09
N THR A 83 -4.34 -4.72 -9.23
CA THR A 83 -3.82 -5.31 -10.47
C THR A 83 -3.08 -6.60 -10.17
N LEU A 84 -3.46 -7.68 -10.85
CA LEU A 84 -2.76 -8.95 -10.76
C LEU A 84 -1.60 -8.99 -11.76
N ASN A 85 -0.43 -9.46 -11.33
CA ASN A 85 0.68 -9.60 -12.26
C ASN A 85 0.38 -10.72 -13.28
N PRO A 86 0.46 -10.45 -14.59
CA PRO A 86 0.11 -11.43 -15.62
C PRO A 86 1.08 -12.62 -15.68
N LYS A 87 2.34 -12.43 -15.29
CA LYS A 87 3.36 -13.49 -15.25
C LYS A 87 3.40 -14.21 -13.90
N TYR A 88 3.00 -13.53 -12.83
CA TYR A 88 3.08 -14.04 -11.46
C TYR A 88 1.71 -13.97 -10.77
N PRO A 89 0.83 -14.99 -10.92
CA PRO A 89 -0.55 -14.95 -10.43
C PRO A 89 -0.69 -14.88 -8.91
N ASN A 90 0.40 -15.10 -8.16
CA ASN A 90 0.43 -14.92 -6.71
C ASN A 90 0.81 -13.51 -6.26
N LEU A 91 1.18 -12.64 -7.22
CA LEU A 91 1.60 -11.27 -6.99
C LEU A 91 0.45 -10.33 -7.34
N LEU A 92 -0.12 -9.71 -6.29
CA LEU A 92 -1.20 -8.73 -6.41
C LEU A 92 -0.69 -7.40 -5.91
N ILE A 93 -0.90 -6.35 -6.69
CA ILE A 93 -0.57 -4.98 -6.33
C ILE A 93 -1.87 -4.25 -6.02
N LEU A 94 -1.99 -3.70 -4.82
CA LEU A 94 -3.07 -2.79 -4.44
C LEU A 94 -2.47 -1.40 -4.30
N ARG A 95 -3.03 -0.40 -4.96
CA ARG A 95 -2.51 0.96 -4.92
C ARG A 95 -3.62 1.92 -4.50
N PHE A 96 -3.31 2.72 -3.49
CA PHE A 96 -4.13 3.84 -3.05
C PHE A 96 -3.39 5.10 -3.47
N ASN A 97 -4.06 5.96 -4.22
CA ASN A 97 -3.48 7.19 -4.75
C ASN A 97 -4.24 8.39 -4.19
N SER A 98 -3.54 9.35 -3.59
CA SER A 98 -4.10 10.62 -3.13
C SER A 98 -3.27 11.75 -3.72
N GLY A 99 -3.86 12.55 -4.60
CA GLY A 99 -3.16 13.65 -5.28
C GLY A 99 -4.05 14.35 -6.29
N ASP A 100 -3.53 15.35 -6.98
CA ASP A 100 -4.26 16.16 -7.98
C ASP A 100 -4.00 15.72 -9.43
N GLY A 101 -3.20 14.67 -9.61
CA GLY A 101 -2.77 14.16 -10.92
C GLY A 101 -1.38 14.63 -11.34
N PHE A 102 -0.89 15.74 -10.78
CA PHE A 102 0.46 16.28 -11.00
C PHE A 102 1.39 15.96 -9.83
N SER A 103 0.84 15.92 -8.62
CA SER A 103 1.57 15.58 -7.41
C SER A 103 0.68 14.81 -6.43
N GLY A 104 1.29 14.06 -5.53
CA GLY A 104 0.57 13.31 -4.52
C GLY A 104 1.37 12.18 -3.90
N ILE A 105 0.64 11.24 -3.31
CA ILE A 105 1.20 10.09 -2.59
C ILE A 105 0.52 8.82 -3.06
N ASN A 106 1.33 7.81 -3.35
CA ASN A 106 0.92 6.44 -3.59
C ASN A 106 1.23 5.58 -2.36
N ILE A 107 0.23 4.91 -1.83
CA ILE A 107 0.41 3.78 -0.92
C ILE A 107 0.32 2.51 -1.74
N ASN A 108 1.45 1.84 -1.91
CA ASN A 108 1.55 0.61 -2.70
C ASN A 108 1.62 -0.59 -1.76
N VAL A 109 0.69 -1.53 -1.91
CA VAL A 109 0.66 -2.79 -1.18
C VAL A 109 1.00 -3.92 -2.13
N LEU A 110 2.13 -4.57 -1.87
CA LEU A 110 2.55 -5.77 -2.57
C LEU A 110 2.10 -7.00 -1.80
N LYS A 111 1.15 -7.75 -2.33
CA LYS A 111 0.74 -9.06 -1.79
C LYS A 111 1.47 -10.18 -2.53
N TYR A 112 2.08 -11.08 -1.77
CA TYR A 112 2.61 -12.34 -2.25
C TYR A 112 2.08 -13.50 -1.39
N LYS A 113 1.26 -14.36 -1.99
CA LYS A 113 0.53 -15.42 -1.26
C LYS A 113 -0.24 -14.83 -0.06
N ASN A 114 0.10 -15.23 1.17
CA ASN A 114 -0.58 -14.81 2.41
C ASN A 114 0.17 -13.70 3.16
N TYR A 115 1.19 -13.11 2.54
CA TYR A 115 1.97 -12.03 3.10
C TYR A 115 1.82 -10.76 2.26
N PHE A 116 2.04 -9.62 2.88
CA PHE A 116 2.07 -8.34 2.20
C PHE A 116 3.13 -7.41 2.77
N TYR A 117 3.52 -6.44 1.96
CA TYR A 117 4.38 -5.32 2.35
C TYR A 117 3.84 -4.04 1.72
N THR A 118 3.86 -2.95 2.48
CA THR A 118 3.37 -1.64 2.05
C THR A 118 4.51 -0.62 1.98
N THR A 119 4.54 0.16 0.90
CA THR A 119 5.40 1.34 0.75
C THR A 119 4.56 2.59 0.54
N ALA A 120 5.15 3.74 0.84
CA ALA A 120 4.59 5.05 0.54
C ALA A 120 5.56 5.81 -0.38
N GLU A 121 5.07 6.32 -1.50
CA GLU A 121 5.88 6.98 -2.52
C GLU A 121 5.22 8.32 -2.86
N SER A 122 5.96 9.42 -2.73
CA SER A 122 5.49 10.72 -3.20
C SER A 122 5.82 10.85 -4.68
N TYR A 123 4.93 11.46 -5.45
CA TYR A 123 5.16 11.77 -6.86
C TYR A 123 4.89 13.24 -7.12
N THR A 124 5.61 13.80 -8.09
CA THR A 124 5.44 15.17 -8.59
C THR A 124 5.96 15.23 -10.03
N ASP A 125 5.30 16.01 -10.89
CA ASP A 125 5.77 16.27 -12.26
C ASP A 125 7.02 17.16 -12.28
N GLY A 126 7.22 17.95 -11.23
CA GLY A 126 8.39 18.80 -11.04
C GLY A 126 9.60 18.01 -10.53
N VAL A 127 10.12 17.07 -11.32
CA VAL A 127 11.28 16.26 -10.95
C VAL A 127 12.56 17.08 -11.10
N SER A 128 13.27 17.31 -10.00
CA SER A 128 14.63 17.87 -10.00
C SER A 128 15.68 16.77 -10.11
N THR A 129 16.85 17.12 -10.65
CA THR A 129 18.00 16.21 -10.74
C THR A 129 18.51 15.75 -9.39
N SER A 130 18.12 16.39 -8.28
CA SER A 130 18.52 16.04 -6.91
C SER A 130 17.50 15.20 -6.14
N ASP A 131 16.32 14.93 -6.69
CA ASP A 131 15.22 14.28 -5.95
C ASP A 131 15.57 12.86 -5.48
N PHE A 132 16.51 12.20 -6.14
CA PHE A 132 17.03 10.89 -5.73
C PHE A 132 17.77 10.92 -4.38
N LEU A 133 18.20 12.10 -3.92
CA LEU A 133 18.86 12.29 -2.63
C LEU A 133 17.87 12.59 -1.51
N GLU A 134 16.62 12.90 -1.84
CA GLU A 134 15.61 13.21 -0.84
C GLU A 134 15.15 11.94 -0.12
N SER A 135 15.17 11.99 1.20
CA SER A 135 14.64 10.89 2.02
C SER A 135 13.13 10.80 1.84
N GLU A 136 12.58 9.58 1.76
CA GLU A 136 11.13 9.37 1.70
C GLU A 136 10.41 10.13 2.81
N ALA A 137 9.45 10.97 2.40
CA ALA A 137 8.66 11.79 3.32
C ALA A 137 7.78 10.94 4.27
N TYR A 138 7.43 9.71 3.87
CA TYR A 138 6.47 8.85 4.58
C TYR A 138 7.05 7.45 4.81
N ILE A 139 7.22 7.08 6.08
CA ILE A 139 7.75 5.77 6.46
C ILE A 139 6.66 4.94 7.12
N ILE A 140 6.34 3.77 6.57
CA ILE A 140 5.42 2.80 7.17
C ILE A 140 6.08 2.13 8.40
N LYS A 141 5.51 2.33 9.58
CA LYS A 141 5.97 1.76 10.85
C LYS A 141 5.22 0.47 11.22
N ARG A 142 3.90 0.48 11.06
CA ARG A 142 3.03 -0.69 11.27
C ARG A 142 2.04 -0.79 10.13
N GLN A 143 1.65 -2.02 9.81
CA GLN A 143 0.74 -2.31 8.73
C GLN A 143 -0.14 -3.52 9.05
N LYS A 144 -1.42 -3.44 8.68
CA LYS A 144 -2.37 -4.55 8.74
C LYS A 144 -3.27 -4.50 7.51
N LEU A 145 -3.39 -5.65 6.86
CA LEU A 145 -4.26 -5.84 5.70
C LEU A 145 -5.26 -6.95 6.02
N THR A 146 -6.54 -6.66 5.83
CA THR A 146 -7.62 -7.64 5.89
C THR A 146 -8.25 -7.77 4.51
N LEU A 147 -8.38 -8.99 4.00
CA LEU A 147 -8.96 -9.29 2.69
C LEU A 147 -10.12 -10.29 2.81
N ASN A 148 -11.04 -10.28 1.84
CA ASN A 148 -12.15 -11.24 1.83
C ASN A 148 -11.70 -12.68 1.56
N LYS A 149 -10.63 -12.88 0.80
CA LYS A 149 -10.07 -14.21 0.49
C LYS A 149 -8.58 -14.16 0.19
N SER A 150 -7.94 -15.32 0.15
CA SER A 150 -6.49 -15.48 -0.06
C SER A 150 -6.06 -15.45 -1.53
N ASN A 151 -6.85 -16.05 -2.42
CA ASN A 151 -6.52 -16.22 -3.83
C ASN A 151 -7.48 -15.42 -4.71
N TYR A 152 -6.91 -14.78 -5.74
CA TYR A 152 -7.66 -13.97 -6.70
C TYR A 152 -7.28 -14.35 -8.13
N LYS A 153 -8.25 -14.23 -9.02
CA LYS A 153 -8.07 -14.23 -10.47
C LYS A 153 -8.51 -12.89 -11.04
N LYS A 154 -8.07 -12.59 -12.26
CA LYS A 154 -8.58 -11.43 -13.00
C LYS A 154 -10.11 -11.48 -13.08
N GLY A 155 -10.75 -10.34 -12.82
CA GLY A 155 -12.20 -10.21 -12.75
C GLY A 155 -12.83 -10.56 -11.40
N ASP A 156 -12.07 -11.11 -10.45
CA ASP A 156 -12.59 -11.35 -9.10
C ASP A 156 -12.89 -10.02 -8.39
N SER A 157 -13.96 -10.02 -7.58
CA SER A 157 -14.18 -8.94 -6.62
C SER A 157 -13.24 -9.08 -5.43
N ILE A 158 -12.55 -7.99 -5.11
CA ILE A 158 -11.73 -7.84 -3.92
C ILE A 158 -12.37 -6.83 -2.97
N TYR A 159 -12.44 -7.20 -1.70
CA TYR A 159 -12.87 -6.34 -0.60
C TYR A 159 -11.83 -6.42 0.50
N GLY A 160 -11.55 -5.28 1.12
CA GLY A 160 -10.58 -5.26 2.20
C GLY A 160 -10.61 -4.03 3.07
N LYS A 161 -9.72 -4.07 4.06
CA LYS A 161 -9.41 -2.97 4.96
C LYS A 161 -7.90 -2.89 5.14
N ILE A 162 -7.35 -1.69 5.03
CA ILE A 162 -5.95 -1.41 5.32
C ILE A 162 -5.86 -0.49 6.54
N GLU A 163 -4.88 -0.74 7.39
CA GLU A 163 -4.57 0.05 8.58
C GLU A 163 -3.06 0.22 8.65
N LEU A 164 -2.58 1.46 8.71
CA LEU A 164 -1.16 1.83 8.66
C LEU A 164 -0.85 2.83 9.78
N GLU A 165 0.32 2.66 10.39
CA GLU A 165 0.97 3.69 11.20
C GLU A 165 2.10 4.27 10.35
N ILE A 166 2.02 5.56 10.04
CA ILE A 166 2.91 6.25 9.10
C ILE A 166 3.64 7.35 9.84
N LYS A 167 4.98 7.36 9.75
CA LYS A 167 5.81 8.47 10.20
C LYS A 167 6.02 9.45 9.06
N PHE A 168 5.65 10.71 9.24
CA PHE A 168 5.99 11.78 8.32
C PHE A 168 7.33 12.39 8.74
N THR A 169 8.35 12.24 7.91
CA THR A 169 9.74 12.60 8.26
C THR A 169 9.99 14.09 8.42
N PRO A 170 9.35 15.02 7.67
CA PRO A 170 9.66 16.45 7.79
C PRO A 170 9.38 17.05 9.17
N ASN A 171 8.45 16.49 9.96
CA ASN A 171 8.12 16.98 11.30
C ASN A 171 8.06 15.86 12.36
N ASP A 172 8.56 14.67 12.03
CA ASP A 172 8.57 13.48 12.89
C ASP A 172 7.20 13.01 13.44
N SER A 173 6.09 13.50 12.88
CA SER A 173 4.75 13.13 13.35
C SER A 173 4.35 11.70 12.94
N ILE A 174 3.45 11.10 13.72
CA ILE A 174 2.92 9.76 13.49
C ILE A 174 1.42 9.86 13.22
N TYR A 175 0.98 9.29 12.11
CA TYR A 175 -0.40 9.24 11.68
C TYR A 175 -0.92 7.82 11.61
N ASN A 176 -2.17 7.62 12.02
CA ASN A 176 -2.87 6.35 11.86
C ASN A 176 -3.83 6.46 10.67
N ALA A 177 -3.41 5.92 9.54
CA ALA A 177 -4.20 5.90 8.31
C ALA A 177 -4.98 4.59 8.23
N LYS A 178 -6.26 4.64 7.87
CA LYS A 178 -7.09 3.45 7.70
C LYS A 178 -8.14 3.68 6.65
N GLY A 179 -8.61 2.60 6.03
CA GLY A 179 -9.69 2.66 5.07
C GLY A 179 -10.16 1.29 4.62
N TYR A 180 -11.39 1.24 4.15
CA TYR A 180 -11.97 0.13 3.42
C TYR A 180 -11.78 0.35 1.92
N PHE A 181 -11.79 -0.75 1.17
CA PHE A 181 -11.71 -0.70 -0.27
C PHE A 181 -12.46 -1.85 -0.94
N LYS A 182 -12.92 -1.60 -2.16
CA LYS A 182 -13.53 -2.58 -3.05
C LYS A 182 -13.18 -2.29 -4.51
N SER A 183 -12.86 -3.33 -5.27
CA SER A 183 -12.63 -3.23 -6.71
C SER A 183 -12.83 -4.60 -7.38
N LEU A 184 -12.76 -4.61 -8.70
CA LEU A 184 -12.43 -5.81 -9.48
C LEU A 184 -10.91 -5.88 -9.67
N ILE A 185 -10.38 -7.09 -9.71
CA ILE A 185 -8.98 -7.38 -10.03
C ILE A 185 -8.76 -7.21 -11.54
N GLU A 186 -7.84 -6.34 -11.92
CA GLU A 186 -7.44 -6.06 -13.31
C GLU A 186 -6.31 -6.98 -13.81
#